data_AF-A0A4V3JRJ0-F1
#
_entry.id   AF-A0A4V3JRJ0-F1
#
_cell.length_a   1.000
_cell.length_b   1.000
_cell.length_c   1.000
_cell.angle_alpha   90.00
_cell.angle_beta   90.00
_cell.angle_gamma   90.00
#
_symmetry.space_group_name_H-M   'P 1'
#
loop_
_entity.id
_entity.type
_entity.pdbx_description
1 polymer ?
#
loop_
_entity_poly.entity_id
_entity_poly.type
_entity_poly.pdbx_seq_one_letter_code
_entity_poly.pdbx_strand_id
1 'polypeptide(L)' 'MRTFLDFIHTEKTNHPQFMMSIQKEDPSFLHDWFQTLGYEVSLMECMQVIETYKVFLENTNLL' A
#
# COMPACT_ATOMS: atom_id res chain seq x y z
N MET A 1 -7.11 17.07 1.64
CA MET A 1 -7.06 15.61 1.84
C MET A 1 -6.02 15.04 0.90
N ARG A 2 -5.13 14.18 1.38
CA ARG A 2 -4.27 13.38 0.51
C ARG A 2 -4.95 12.04 0.27
N THR A 3 -4.96 11.60 -0.98
CA THR A 3 -5.60 10.38 -1.48
C THR A 3 -4.54 9.34 -1.81
N PHE A 4 -4.96 8.10 -2.10
CA PHE A 4 -4.04 7.08 -2.58
C PHE A 4 -3.31 7.50 -3.88
N LEU A 5 -3.97 8.24 -4.77
CA LEU A 5 -3.33 8.77 -5.97
C LEU A 5 -2.17 9.71 -5.62
N ASP A 6 -2.34 10.56 -4.60
CA ASP A 6 -1.26 11.42 -4.11
C ASP A 6 -0.09 10.59 -3.54
N PHE A 7 -0.34 9.38 -3.04
CA PHE A 7 0.71 8.50 -2.55
C PHE A 7 1.53 7.89 -3.70
N ILE A 8 0.87 7.36 -4.74
CA ILE A 8 1.54 6.74 -5.90
C ILE A 8 2.54 7.71 -6.53
N HIS A 9 2.20 9.00 -6.56
CA HIS A 9 3.02 10.04 -7.18
C HIS A 9 4.23 10.48 -6.33
N THR A 10 4.42 9.96 -5.10
CA THR A 10 5.41 10.47 -4.14
C THR A 10 6.65 9.59 -3.91
N GLU A 11 6.96 8.64 -4.80
CA GLU A 11 8.12 7.72 -4.66
C GLU A 11 8.17 6.90 -3.34
N LYS A 12 7.09 6.85 -2.56
CA LYS A 12 7.02 6.13 -1.27
C LYS A 12 6.68 4.64 -1.38
N THR A 13 6.61 4.10 -2.59
CA THR A 13 6.34 2.67 -2.84
C THR A 13 7.49 1.77 -2.36
N ASN A 14 8.68 2.33 -2.08
CA ASN A 14 9.81 1.64 -1.45
C ASN A 14 9.86 1.81 0.08
N HIS A 15 8.83 2.35 0.72
CA HIS A 15 8.86 2.55 2.17
C HIS A 15 8.75 1.20 2.91
N PRO A 16 9.58 0.91 3.93
CA PRO A 16 9.58 -0.39 4.62
C PRO A 16 8.21 -0.79 5.18
N GLN A 17 7.45 0.17 5.72
CA GLN A 17 6.11 -0.09 6.27
C GLN A 17 5.09 -0.46 5.17
N PHE A 18 5.20 0.14 3.98
CA PHE A 18 4.40 -0.23 2.82
C PHE A 18 4.74 -1.64 2.36
N MET A 19 6.02 -1.93 2.12
CA MET A 19 6.44 -3.27 1.69
C MET A 19 6.06 -4.36 2.71
N MET A 20 6.17 -4.06 4.01
CA MET A 20 5.74 -4.98 5.07
C MET A 20 4.24 -5.24 5.04
N SER A 21 3.39 -4.24 4.74
CA SER A 21 1.95 -4.46 4.63
C SER A 21 1.58 -5.32 3.42
N ILE A 22 2.31 -5.15 2.30
CA ILE A 22 2.16 -6.01 1.11
C ILE A 22 2.53 -7.45 1.45
N GLN A 23 3.68 -7.68 2.08
CA GLN A 23 4.16 -9.03 2.43
C GLN A 23 3.29 -9.74 3.47
N LYS A 24 2.71 -9.00 4.42
CA LYS A 24 1.82 -9.56 5.44
C LYS A 24 0.39 -9.72 4.96
N GLU A 25 0.05 -9.20 3.78
CA GLU A 25 -1.31 -9.13 3.25
C GLU A 25 -2.30 -8.51 4.25
N ASP A 26 -1.84 -7.52 5.02
CA ASP A 26 -2.61 -6.90 6.10
C ASP A 26 -3.11 -5.49 5.69
N PRO A 27 -4.37 -5.38 5.22
CA PRO A 27 -4.95 -4.11 4.82
C PRO A 27 -5.20 -3.16 6.00
N SER A 28 -5.37 -3.67 7.22
CA SER A 28 -5.57 -2.82 8.41
C SER A 28 -4.28 -2.12 8.78
N PHE A 29 -3.16 -2.86 8.73
CA PHE A 29 -1.84 -2.30 8.95
C PHE A 29 -1.47 -1.22 7.92
N LEU A 30 -1.81 -1.43 6.64
CA LEU A 30 -1.62 -0.43 5.59
C LEU A 30 -2.50 0.81 5.81
N HIS A 31 -3.76 0.60 6.18
CA HIS A 31 -4.71 1.67 6.45
C HIS A 31 -4.25 2.55 7.63
N ASP A 32 -3.85 1.94 8.74
CA ASP A 32 -3.33 2.67 9.91
C ASP A 32 -2.11 3.50 9.55
N TRP A 33 -1.20 2.95 8.74
CA TRP A 33 -0.06 3.70 8.24
C TRP A 33 -0.46 4.92 7.41
N PHE A 34 -1.41 4.76 6.48
CA PHE A 34 -1.93 5.88 5.70
C PHE A 34 -2.57 6.96 6.58
N GLN A 35 -3.32 6.57 7.61
CA GLN A 35 -3.90 7.51 8.57
C GLN A 35 -2.82 8.30 9.34
N THR A 36 -1.73 7.66 9.78
CA THR A 36 -0.60 8.37 10.44
C THR A 36 0.07 9.39 9.52
N LEU A 37 0.03 9.14 8.22
CA LEU A 37 0.52 10.04 7.19
C LEU A 37 -0.54 11.08 6.75
N GLY A 38 -1.74 11.10 7.34
CA GLY A 38 -2.81 12.04 6.98
C GLY A 38 -3.38 11.82 5.57
N TYR A 39 -3.36 10.57 5.11
CA TYR A 39 -4.09 10.14 3.92
C TYR A 39 -5.49 9.66 4.31
N GLU A 40 -6.47 9.98 3.49
CA GLU A 40 -7.83 9.45 3.62
C GLU A 40 -8.00 8.35 2.58
N VAL A 41 -7.87 7.11 3.05
CA VAL A 41 -8.04 5.89 2.26
C VAL A 41 -8.95 4.95 3.02
N SER A 42 -9.71 4.15 2.30
CA SER A 42 -10.55 3.09 2.85
C SER A 42 -9.78 1.77 2.98
N LEU A 43 -10.28 0.88 3.83
CA LEU A 43 -9.81 -0.51 3.90
C LEU A 43 -9.93 -1.24 2.56
N MET A 44 -10.97 -0.94 1.77
CA MET A 44 -11.17 -1.53 0.45
C MET A 44 -10.07 -1.12 -0.53
N GLU A 45 -9.70 0.16 -0.55
CA GLU A 45 -8.57 0.64 -1.34
C GLU A 45 -7.26 -0.04 -0.88
N CYS A 46 -7.05 -0.21 0.43
CA CYS A 46 -5.87 -0.91 0.94
C CYS A 46 -5.81 -2.37 0.50
N MET A 47 -6.94 -3.09 0.48
CA MET A 47 -7.03 -4.46 -0.05
C MET A 47 -6.66 -4.52 -1.53
N GLN A 48 -7.22 -3.62 -2.35
CA GLN A 48 -6.93 -3.57 -3.79
C GLN A 48 -5.45 -3.27 -4.07
N VAL A 49 -4.82 -2.43 -3.25
CA VAL A 49 -3.40 -2.11 -3.36
C VAL A 49 -2.54 -3.33 -3.06
N ILE A 50 -2.83 -4.04 -1.98
CA ILE A 50 -2.12 -5.27 -1.62
C ILE A 50 -2.23 -6.30 -2.74
N GLU A 51 -3.44 -6.54 -3.26
CA GLU A 51 -3.67 -7.49 -4.35
C GLU A 51 -2.92 -7.09 -5.63
N THR A 52 -2.99 -5.82 -6.02
CA THR A 52 -2.30 -5.31 -7.21
C THR A 52 -0.79 -5.47 -7.10
N TYR A 53 -0.21 -5.12 -5.95
CA TYR A 53 1.23 -5.23 -5.74
C TYR A 53 1.70 -6.68 -5.66
N LYS A 54 0.89 -7.57 -5.07
CA LYS A 54 1.19 -9.00 -5.05
C LYS A 54 1.27 -9.57 -6.46
N VAL A 55 0.25 -9.32 -7.28
CA VAL A 55 0.24 -9.73 -8.69
C VAL A 55 1.42 -9.14 -9.46
N PHE A 56 1.78 -7.88 -9.20
CA PHE A 56 2.96 -7.27 -9.82
C PHE A 56 4.28 -7.97 -9.43
N LEU A 57 4.46 -8.27 -8.14
CA LEU A 57 5.68 -8.93 -7.64
C LEU A 57 5.80 -10.38 -8.11
N GLU A 58 4.68 -11.12 -8.16
CA GLU A 58 4.62 -12.49 -8.72
C GLU A 58 5.01 -12.49 -10.20
N ASN A 59 4.49 -11.55 -10.99
CA ASN A 59 4.80 -11.44 -12.41
C ASN A 59 6.23 -10.96 -12.71
N THR A 60 6.91 -10.36 -11.73
CA THR A 60 8.28 -9.84 -11.89
C THR A 60 9.35 -10.73 -11.28
N ASN A 61 9.00 -11.87 -10.67
CA ASN A 61 9.91 -12.74 -9.90
C ASN A 61 10.68 -12.00 -8.79
N LEU A 62 10.04 -11.01 -8.15
CA LEU A 62 10.61 -10.22 -7.06
C LEU A 62 10.12 -10.65 -5.66
N LEU A 63 9.37 -11.76 -5.59
CA LEU A 63 8.94 -12.44 -4.37
C LEU A 63 9.80 -13.67 -4.09
#